data_AF-A0A3C0E1H3-F1
#
_entry.id   AF-A0A3C0E1H3-F1
#
_cell.length_a   1.000
_cell.length_b   1.000
_cell.length_c   1.000
_cell.angle_alpha   90.00
_cell.angle_beta   90.00
_cell.angle_gamma   90.00
#
_symmetry.space_group_name_H-M   'P 1'
#
loop_
_entity.id
_entity.type
_entity.pdbx_description
1 polymer ?
#
loop_
_entity_poly.entity_id
_entity_poly.type
_entity_poly.pdbx_seq_one_letter_code
_entity_poly.pdbx_strand_id
1 'polypeptide(L)'
;MKTQSFIRKGFFILMALCLSMGFQSCLDDDNDDFYLSHYYANALVTVKLSADNTPYLQLDDSTTLRPVNMTTSPFGEKEVRALTNFDFSNEAPQEYDKAVFINWIDSILTKPMAPNLGEEENNQTYGNDPVEILNDWVTIAEDGYLTLRFATRWGNGQPHFVNLISTQNPDNSYEVEFRHNAFGDTEGKMGDALVAFKLDQLPDTQGETVKLKLKWNSFSGEKSAEFDYCTRKATNPDAQEVTSIRNIQKVK
;
A
#
# COMPACT_ATOMS: atom_id res chain seq x y z
N MET A 1 38.42 -15.62 72.30
CA MET A 1 37.06 -16.05 71.88
C MET A 1 36.45 -15.01 70.94
N LYS A 2 36.16 -15.42 69.70
CA LYS A 2 34.96 -15.08 68.90
C LYS A 2 34.48 -13.61 68.86
N THR A 3 35.14 -12.70 68.15
CA THR A 3 34.51 -11.38 67.85
C THR A 3 34.67 -10.88 66.42
N GLN A 4 35.67 -11.31 65.64
CA GLN A 4 35.83 -10.81 64.25
C GLN A 4 34.99 -11.56 63.19
N SER A 5 34.42 -12.73 63.50
CA SER A 5 33.64 -13.49 62.51
C SER A 5 32.17 -13.06 62.41
N PHE A 6 31.62 -12.33 63.40
CA PHE A 6 30.19 -11.98 63.42
C PHE A 6 29.88 -10.69 62.64
N ILE A 7 30.78 -9.71 62.64
CA ILE A 7 30.57 -8.43 61.95
C ILE A 7 30.56 -8.61 60.43
N ARG A 8 31.37 -9.54 59.91
CA ARG A 8 31.43 -9.85 58.47
C ARG A 8 30.22 -10.64 57.97
N LYS A 9 29.50 -11.37 58.83
CA LYS A 9 28.30 -12.12 58.41
C LYS A 9 27.02 -11.27 58.51
N GLY A 10 26.95 -10.31 59.42
CA GLY A 10 25.81 -9.39 59.53
C GLY A 10 25.70 -8.44 58.34
N PHE A 11 26.84 -7.95 57.82
CA PHE A 11 26.84 -7.01 56.69
C PHE A 11 26.42 -7.65 55.36
N PHE A 12 26.73 -8.94 55.16
CA PHE A 12 26.30 -9.68 53.97
C PHE A 12 24.82 -10.07 53.99
N ILE A 13 24.22 -10.28 55.17
CA ILE A 13 22.79 -10.60 55.28
C ILE A 13 21.93 -9.34 55.08
N LEU A 14 22.38 -8.18 55.54
CA LEU A 14 21.65 -6.92 55.36
C LEU A 14 21.68 -6.42 53.91
N MET A 15 22.78 -6.67 53.17
CA MET A 15 22.87 -6.32 51.74
C MET A 15 22.01 -7.24 50.85
N ALA A 16 21.83 -8.49 51.24
CA ALA A 16 20.95 -9.43 50.52
C ALA A 16 19.46 -9.11 50.69
N LEU A 17 19.05 -8.50 51.81
CA LEU A 17 17.65 -8.14 52.08
C LEU A 17 17.21 -6.82 51.43
N CYS A 18 18.16 -5.93 51.10
CA CYS A 18 17.86 -4.68 50.37
C CYS A 18 17.73 -4.89 48.86
N LEU A 19 18.26 -5.99 48.31
CA LEU A 19 18.15 -6.33 46.88
C LEU A 19 16.80 -6.97 46.50
N SER A 20 16.00 -7.42 47.47
CA SER A 20 14.69 -8.06 47.21
C SER A 20 13.52 -7.08 47.13
N MET A 21 13.74 -5.77 47.30
CA MET A 21 12.68 -4.75 47.21
C MET A 21 12.68 -4.00 45.86
N GLY A 22 13.49 -4.43 44.89
CA GLY A 22 13.73 -3.69 43.65
C GLY A 22 12.94 -4.10 42.41
N PHE A 23 12.16 -5.19 42.40
CA PHE A 23 11.54 -5.69 41.17
C PHE A 23 10.16 -6.34 41.36
N GLN A 24 9.25 -5.70 42.08
CA GLN A 24 7.81 -5.90 41.82
C GLN A 24 7.32 -4.85 40.82
N SER A 25 7.83 -4.98 39.59
CA SER A 25 7.24 -4.39 38.40
C SER A 25 6.88 -5.56 37.47
N CYS A 26 5.93 -6.37 37.92
CA CYS A 26 5.24 -7.35 37.10
C CYS A 26 3.73 -7.19 37.35
N LEU A 27 3.22 -6.01 37.05
CA LEU A 27 2.00 -5.98 36.27
C LEU A 27 2.49 -5.67 34.87
N ASP A 28 2.63 -6.75 34.09
CA ASP A 28 2.66 -6.75 32.64
C ASP A 28 1.34 -6.11 32.20
N ASP A 29 1.32 -4.78 32.23
CA ASP A 29 0.24 -3.93 31.75
C ASP A 29 0.66 -3.37 30.38
N ASP A 30 1.42 -4.15 29.62
CA ASP A 30 1.79 -3.91 28.22
C ASP A 30 0.55 -4.15 27.32
N ASN A 31 -0.59 -3.56 27.69
CA ASN A 31 -1.79 -3.48 26.85
C ASN A 31 -1.70 -2.30 25.86
N ASP A 32 -0.55 -1.60 25.82
CA ASP A 32 -0.26 -0.54 24.87
C ASP A 32 0.09 -1.10 23.46
N ASP A 33 0.50 -2.37 23.34
CA ASP A 33 0.82 -2.99 22.05
C ASP A 33 -0.46 -3.19 21.20
N PHE A 34 -1.57 -3.54 21.86
CA PHE A 34 -2.87 -3.65 21.20
C PHE A 34 -3.35 -2.30 20.66
N TYR A 35 -3.20 -1.23 21.46
CA TYR A 35 -3.62 0.12 21.05
C TYR A 35 -2.80 0.69 19.88
N LEU A 36 -1.48 0.45 19.83
CA LEU A 36 -0.64 0.93 18.73
C LEU A 36 -0.83 0.13 17.42
N SER A 37 -1.18 -1.16 17.52
CA SER A 37 -1.38 -2.03 16.36
C SER A 37 -2.46 -1.52 15.39
N HIS A 38 -3.52 -0.91 15.92
CA HIS A 38 -4.63 -0.36 15.13
C HIS A 38 -4.34 0.99 14.50
N TYR A 39 -3.20 1.64 14.76
CA TYR A 39 -2.83 2.90 14.09
C TYR A 39 -2.13 2.70 12.74
N TYR A 40 -1.52 1.53 12.51
CA TYR A 40 -0.76 1.25 11.30
C TYR A 40 -1.53 0.34 10.34
N ALA A 41 -1.35 0.56 9.04
CA ALA A 41 -1.89 -0.36 8.05
C ALA A 41 -1.21 -1.73 8.23
N ASN A 42 -2.01 -2.79 8.23
CA ASN A 42 -1.48 -4.16 8.18
C ASN A 42 -1.78 -4.85 6.85
N ALA A 43 -2.48 -4.16 5.93
CA ALA A 43 -2.75 -4.64 4.59
C ALA A 43 -2.87 -3.50 3.58
N LEU A 44 -2.48 -3.82 2.36
CA LEU A 44 -2.75 -3.07 1.14
C LEU A 44 -3.80 -3.88 0.39
N VAL A 45 -4.93 -3.28 0.05
CA VAL A 45 -6.06 -3.99 -0.55
C VAL A 45 -6.62 -3.23 -1.73
N THR A 46 -7.37 -3.92 -2.58
CA THR A 46 -8.28 -3.29 -3.54
C THR A 46 -9.70 -3.45 -3.04
N VAL A 47 -10.40 -2.34 -2.82
CA VAL A 47 -11.82 -2.33 -2.47
C VAL A 47 -12.62 -2.51 -3.75
N LYS A 48 -13.38 -3.59 -3.82
CA LYS A 48 -14.19 -3.97 -4.98
C LYS A 48 -15.65 -4.11 -4.55
N LEU A 49 -16.56 -4.03 -5.53
CA LEU A 49 -17.98 -4.30 -5.32
C LEU A 49 -18.39 -5.56 -6.08
N SER A 50 -19.19 -6.41 -5.45
CA SER A 50 -19.90 -7.50 -6.12
C SER A 50 -21.08 -6.97 -6.95
N ALA A 51 -21.75 -7.87 -7.69
CA ALA A 51 -22.86 -7.50 -8.59
C ALA A 51 -24.06 -6.85 -7.88
N ASP A 52 -24.26 -7.14 -6.60
CA ASP A 52 -25.27 -6.57 -5.71
C ASP A 52 -24.77 -5.31 -4.97
N ASN A 53 -23.61 -4.77 -5.35
CA ASN A 53 -22.94 -3.63 -4.72
C ASN A 53 -22.44 -3.87 -3.28
N THR A 54 -22.29 -5.13 -2.86
CA THR A 54 -21.67 -5.46 -1.56
C THR A 54 -20.15 -5.30 -1.66
N PRO A 55 -19.50 -4.58 -0.73
CA PRO A 55 -18.06 -4.40 -0.79
C PRO A 55 -17.30 -5.64 -0.32
N TYR A 56 -16.21 -5.95 -1.00
CA TYR A 56 -15.21 -6.92 -0.58
C TYR A 56 -13.80 -6.40 -0.84
N LEU A 57 -12.81 -7.00 -0.20
CA LEU A 57 -11.41 -6.60 -0.34
C LEU A 57 -10.63 -7.68 -1.08
N GLN A 58 -9.89 -7.29 -2.11
CA GLN A 58 -8.83 -8.13 -2.66
C GLN A 58 -7.53 -7.81 -1.94
N LEU A 59 -6.95 -8.78 -1.24
CA LEU A 59 -5.70 -8.60 -0.50
C LEU A 59 -4.48 -8.69 -1.44
N ASP A 60 -4.44 -9.74 -2.26
CA ASP A 60 -3.36 -10.03 -3.20
C ASP A 60 -3.94 -10.57 -4.52
N ASP A 61 -3.14 -11.13 -5.42
CA ASP A 61 -3.59 -11.68 -6.71
C ASP A 61 -4.68 -12.78 -6.63
N SER A 62 -4.91 -13.37 -5.44
CA SER A 62 -5.79 -14.52 -5.26
C SER A 62 -6.69 -14.44 -4.03
N THR A 63 -6.28 -13.79 -2.95
CA THR A 63 -6.96 -13.79 -1.67
C THR A 63 -8.02 -12.69 -1.59
N THR A 64 -9.24 -13.08 -1.24
CA THR A 64 -10.39 -12.20 -1.04
C THR A 64 -10.86 -12.21 0.41
N LEU A 65 -11.31 -11.04 0.89
CA LEU A 65 -11.74 -10.84 2.27
C LEU A 65 -13.16 -10.28 2.30
N ARG A 66 -14.03 -10.87 3.13
CA ARG A 66 -15.32 -10.29 3.49
C ARG A 66 -15.17 -9.39 4.71
N PRO A 67 -15.44 -8.09 4.60
CA PRO A 67 -15.53 -7.21 5.75
C PRO A 67 -16.89 -7.42 6.47
N VAL A 68 -16.87 -7.87 7.73
CA VAL A 68 -18.10 -8.19 8.47
C VAL A 68 -18.84 -6.96 8.98
N ASN A 69 -18.13 -5.84 9.11
CA ASN A 69 -18.62 -4.56 9.64
C ASN A 69 -18.69 -3.45 8.58
N MET A 70 -18.57 -3.77 7.29
CA MET A 70 -18.67 -2.81 6.18
C MET A 70 -19.70 -3.29 5.16
N THR A 71 -20.94 -2.80 5.26
CA THR A 71 -22.02 -3.15 4.33
C THR A 71 -22.07 -2.25 3.09
N THR A 72 -21.41 -1.09 3.13
CA THR A 72 -21.28 -0.17 1.99
C THR A 72 -19.84 0.32 1.90
N SER A 73 -19.34 0.54 0.68
CA SER A 73 -18.00 1.10 0.48
C SER A 73 -17.96 2.59 0.89
N PRO A 74 -17.00 3.03 1.72
CA PRO A 74 -16.81 4.45 2.04
C PRO A 74 -16.34 5.27 0.82
N PHE A 75 -15.96 4.60 -0.27
CA PHE A 75 -15.48 5.20 -1.51
C PHE A 75 -16.55 5.23 -2.62
N GLY A 76 -17.80 4.93 -2.26
CA GLY A 76 -18.92 4.83 -3.22
C GLY A 76 -18.74 3.65 -4.17
N GLU A 77 -19.15 3.83 -5.43
CA GLU A 77 -19.07 2.76 -6.45
C GLU A 77 -17.67 2.56 -7.06
N LYS A 78 -16.67 3.28 -6.56
CA LYS A 78 -15.31 3.23 -7.13
C LYS A 78 -14.55 2.01 -6.63
N GLU A 79 -13.90 1.33 -7.57
CA GLU A 79 -12.79 0.43 -7.22
C GLU A 79 -11.56 1.28 -6.89
N VAL A 80 -11.02 1.09 -5.69
CA VAL A 80 -9.84 1.86 -5.22
C VAL A 80 -8.83 0.94 -4.56
N ARG A 81 -7.55 1.28 -4.71
CA ARG A 81 -6.50 0.75 -3.85
C ARG A 81 -6.57 1.46 -2.51
N ALA A 82 -6.37 0.75 -1.41
CA ALA A 82 -6.51 1.29 -0.06
C ALA A 82 -5.52 0.66 0.91
N LEU A 83 -5.10 1.46 1.89
CA LEU A 83 -4.50 0.94 3.11
C LEU A 83 -5.60 0.63 4.10
N THR A 84 -5.46 -0.48 4.80
CA THR A 84 -6.40 -0.85 5.85
C THR A 84 -5.68 -1.49 7.02
N ASN A 85 -6.29 -1.33 8.19
CA ASN A 85 -6.03 -2.19 9.32
C ASN A 85 -7.28 -3.04 9.55
N PHE A 86 -7.10 -4.36 9.65
CA PHE A 86 -8.17 -5.28 10.01
C PHE A 86 -7.71 -6.36 10.98
N ASP A 87 -8.68 -6.96 11.68
CA ASP A 87 -8.51 -8.19 12.44
C ASP A 87 -9.26 -9.35 11.76
N PHE A 88 -8.77 -10.57 11.88
CA PHE A 88 -9.53 -11.74 11.42
C PHE A 88 -10.79 -11.92 12.28
N SER A 89 -11.92 -12.19 11.64
CA SER A 89 -13.18 -12.47 12.31
C SER A 89 -13.45 -13.97 12.39
N ASN A 90 -14.14 -14.40 13.46
CA ASN A 90 -14.63 -15.77 13.61
C ASN A 90 -15.94 -16.03 12.86
N GLU A 91 -16.52 -15.02 12.23
CA GLU A 91 -17.69 -15.22 11.36
C GLU A 91 -17.31 -16.05 10.13
N ALA A 92 -18.25 -16.87 9.64
CA ALA A 92 -18.03 -17.66 8.42
C ALA A 92 -17.66 -16.73 7.27
N PRO A 93 -16.69 -17.05 6.37
CA PRO A 93 -16.23 -16.14 5.31
C PRO A 93 -17.16 -16.04 4.08
N GLN A 94 -18.19 -16.90 4.01
CA GLN A 94 -19.11 -17.02 2.87
C GLN A 94 -18.34 -17.42 1.60
N GLU A 95 -18.57 -16.77 0.45
CA GLU A 95 -17.89 -17.05 -0.82
C GLU A 95 -16.44 -16.54 -0.90
N TYR A 96 -15.99 -15.76 0.08
CA TYR A 96 -14.64 -15.21 0.15
C TYR A 96 -13.69 -16.13 0.91
N ASP A 97 -12.37 -15.90 0.81
CA ASP A 97 -11.38 -16.76 1.47
C ASP A 97 -11.38 -16.58 2.99
N LYS A 98 -11.59 -15.35 3.48
CA LYS A 98 -11.56 -15.01 4.91
C LYS A 98 -12.59 -13.94 5.28
N ALA A 99 -13.04 -13.96 6.54
CA ALA A 99 -13.82 -12.87 7.14
C ALA A 99 -12.90 -11.97 7.97
N VAL A 100 -13.10 -10.66 7.89
CA VAL A 100 -12.29 -9.66 8.60
C VAL A 100 -13.16 -8.57 9.21
N PHE A 101 -12.73 -8.02 10.33
CA PHE A 101 -13.28 -6.82 10.94
C PHE A 101 -12.36 -5.64 10.60
N ILE A 102 -12.89 -4.62 9.92
CA ILE A 102 -12.12 -3.46 9.50
C ILE A 102 -12.04 -2.45 10.65
N ASN A 103 -10.84 -2.17 11.13
CA ASN A 103 -10.60 -1.15 12.14
C ASN A 103 -10.58 0.24 11.50
N TRP A 104 -9.91 0.38 10.36
CA TRP A 104 -9.99 1.54 9.48
C TRP A 104 -9.56 1.19 8.06
N ILE A 105 -9.97 2.04 7.12
CA ILE A 105 -9.58 1.94 5.72
C ILE A 105 -9.48 3.34 5.13
N ASP A 106 -8.44 3.60 4.35
CA ASP A 106 -8.26 4.86 3.63
C ASP A 106 -7.74 4.60 2.22
N SER A 107 -8.28 5.33 1.25
CA SER A 107 -7.95 5.14 -0.16
C SER A 107 -6.59 5.74 -0.49
N ILE A 108 -5.87 5.04 -1.37
CA ILE A 108 -4.71 5.58 -2.08
C ILE A 108 -5.21 6.22 -3.38
N LEU A 109 -4.55 7.30 -3.83
CA LEU A 109 -4.80 7.87 -5.15
C LEU A 109 -4.73 6.77 -6.21
N THR A 110 -5.88 6.42 -6.78
CA THR A 110 -6.01 5.31 -7.73
C THR A 110 -6.31 5.89 -9.12
N LYS A 111 -5.44 5.59 -10.09
CA LYS A 111 -5.51 6.16 -11.44
C LYS A 111 -5.43 5.07 -12.52
N PRO A 112 -6.02 5.28 -13.70
CA PRO A 112 -5.64 4.51 -14.88
C PRO A 112 -4.23 4.90 -15.33
N MET A 113 -3.62 4.07 -16.18
CA MET A 113 -2.47 4.49 -16.98
C MET A 113 -2.84 5.67 -17.89
N ALA A 114 -1.88 6.55 -18.12
CA ALA A 114 -1.99 7.64 -19.07
C ALA A 114 -1.49 7.19 -20.46
N PRO A 115 -2.03 7.76 -21.55
CA PRO A 115 -1.51 7.50 -22.89
C PRO A 115 -0.08 8.02 -23.02
N ASN A 116 0.73 7.33 -23.83
CA ASN A 116 2.03 7.87 -24.25
C ASN A 116 1.81 8.83 -25.42
N LEU A 117 2.21 10.09 -25.25
CA LEU A 117 2.01 11.17 -26.21
C LEU A 117 3.26 11.47 -27.06
N GLY A 118 4.35 10.72 -26.85
CA GLY A 118 5.68 11.03 -27.37
C GLY A 118 6.47 11.95 -26.44
N GLU A 119 7.80 11.90 -26.53
CA GLU A 119 8.70 12.47 -25.50
C GLU A 119 8.47 13.97 -25.23
N GLU A 120 8.35 14.79 -26.27
CA GLU A 120 8.15 16.24 -26.11
C GLU A 120 6.82 16.55 -25.42
N GLU A 121 5.72 15.93 -25.86
CA GLU A 121 4.39 16.15 -25.30
C GLU A 121 4.24 15.53 -23.91
N ASN A 122 4.89 14.39 -23.65
CA ASN A 122 4.96 13.80 -22.32
C ASN A 122 5.65 14.75 -21.34
N ASN A 123 6.75 15.39 -21.73
CA ASN A 123 7.45 16.37 -20.88
C ASN A 123 6.57 17.60 -20.59
N GLN A 124 5.83 18.10 -21.58
CA GLN A 124 4.94 19.25 -21.41
C GLN A 124 3.71 18.91 -20.54
N THR A 125 3.10 17.74 -20.76
CA THR A 125 1.85 17.35 -20.10
C THR A 125 2.08 16.69 -18.73
N TYR A 126 2.97 15.69 -18.67
CA TYR A 126 3.19 14.87 -17.46
C TYR A 126 4.39 15.31 -16.63
N GLY A 127 5.26 16.16 -17.17
CA GLY A 127 6.47 16.61 -16.51
C GLY A 127 7.53 15.53 -16.41
N ASN A 128 8.68 15.92 -15.84
CA ASN A 128 9.79 15.02 -15.56
C ASN A 128 10.52 15.43 -14.27
N ASP A 129 9.80 16.01 -13.31
CA ASP A 129 10.37 16.44 -12.04
C ASP A 129 10.80 15.22 -11.21
N PRO A 130 11.98 15.26 -10.57
CA PRO A 130 12.58 14.09 -9.95
C PRO A 130 11.78 13.57 -8.75
N VAL A 131 11.78 12.24 -8.60
CA VAL A 131 11.21 11.51 -7.46
C VAL A 131 12.14 10.37 -7.04
N GLU A 132 12.03 9.91 -5.80
CA GLU A 132 12.60 8.62 -5.39
C GLU A 132 11.47 7.61 -5.19
N ILE A 133 11.53 6.47 -5.88
CA ILE A 133 10.65 5.33 -5.58
C ILE A 133 11.25 4.57 -4.40
N LEU A 134 10.46 4.41 -3.34
CA LEU A 134 10.90 3.75 -2.11
C LEU A 134 10.55 2.27 -2.17
N ASN A 135 11.53 1.40 -1.87
CA ASN A 135 11.31 -0.03 -1.68
C ASN A 135 10.63 -0.27 -0.33
N ASP A 136 9.30 -0.22 -0.35
CA ASP A 136 8.41 -0.37 0.79
C ASP A 136 7.44 -1.53 0.52
N TRP A 137 6.83 -2.11 1.55
CA TRP A 137 5.91 -3.23 1.39
C TRP A 137 4.67 -2.89 0.55
N VAL A 138 4.32 -1.60 0.44
CA VAL A 138 3.24 -1.11 -0.44
C VAL A 138 3.69 -0.84 -1.87
N THR A 139 5.00 -0.84 -2.14
CA THR A 139 5.56 -0.61 -3.48
C THR A 139 5.63 -1.95 -4.22
N ILE A 140 4.50 -2.35 -4.82
CA ILE A 140 4.29 -3.70 -5.36
C ILE A 140 3.36 -3.68 -6.58
N ALA A 141 3.53 -4.67 -7.47
CA ALA A 141 2.59 -4.96 -8.54
C ALA A 141 1.74 -6.18 -8.17
N GLU A 142 0.46 -5.97 -7.87
CA GLU A 142 -0.49 -7.05 -7.53
C GLU A 142 -1.93 -6.60 -7.81
N ASP A 143 -2.81 -7.58 -8.01
CA ASP A 143 -4.22 -7.41 -8.36
C ASP A 143 -4.43 -6.49 -9.59
N GLY A 144 -3.48 -6.51 -10.53
CA GLY A 144 -3.50 -5.66 -11.72
C GLY A 144 -3.20 -4.18 -11.46
N TYR A 145 -2.63 -3.82 -10.32
CA TYR A 145 -2.17 -2.47 -9.99
C TYR A 145 -0.68 -2.44 -9.73
N LEU A 146 0.01 -1.39 -10.19
CA LEU A 146 1.31 -0.99 -9.66
C LEU A 146 1.07 0.09 -8.59
N THR A 147 1.30 -0.26 -7.34
CA THR A 147 1.26 0.70 -6.21
C THR A 147 2.68 1.18 -5.93
N LEU A 148 2.85 2.49 -5.75
CA LEU A 148 4.14 3.13 -5.54
C LEU A 148 4.09 4.03 -4.32
N ARG A 149 5.03 3.83 -3.39
CA ARG A 149 5.47 4.89 -2.47
C ARG A 149 6.60 5.66 -3.13
N PHE A 150 6.40 6.97 -3.29
CA PHE A 150 7.42 7.85 -3.85
C PHE A 150 7.66 9.04 -2.92
N ALA A 151 8.90 9.53 -2.92
CA ALA A 151 9.31 10.72 -2.21
C ALA A 151 9.70 11.82 -3.20
N THR A 152 9.26 13.04 -2.94
CA THR A 152 9.69 14.24 -3.66
C THR A 152 9.65 15.45 -2.73
N ARG A 153 10.01 16.63 -3.23
CA ARG A 153 9.97 17.86 -2.45
C ARG A 153 8.58 18.47 -2.51
N TRP A 154 8.05 18.86 -1.35
CA TRP A 154 6.74 19.50 -1.18
C TRP A 154 6.93 20.82 -0.43
N GLY A 155 6.44 21.91 -0.99
CA GLY A 155 6.68 23.25 -0.48
C GLY A 155 5.39 24.04 -0.33
N ASN A 156 4.97 24.67 -1.43
CA ASN A 156 3.94 25.71 -1.43
C ASN A 156 2.49 25.18 -1.43
N GLY A 157 2.29 23.86 -1.30
CA GLY A 157 0.97 23.23 -1.28
C GLY A 157 0.34 23.09 -2.68
N GLN A 158 1.11 23.32 -3.74
CA GLN A 158 0.73 23.01 -5.11
C GLN A 158 0.42 21.51 -5.24
N PRO A 159 -0.73 21.12 -5.79
CA PRO A 159 -0.97 19.72 -6.12
C PRO A 159 -0.02 19.25 -7.23
N HIS A 160 0.69 18.16 -6.98
CA HIS A 160 1.57 17.53 -7.97
C HIS A 160 0.77 16.60 -8.88
N PHE A 161 1.20 16.47 -10.13
CA PHE A 161 0.57 15.59 -11.12
C PHE A 161 1.47 14.41 -11.44
N VAL A 162 1.04 13.20 -11.06
CA VAL A 162 1.79 11.96 -11.26
C VAL A 162 1.08 11.03 -12.22
N ASN A 163 1.80 10.41 -13.15
CA ASN A 163 1.22 9.54 -14.16
C ASN A 163 2.12 8.33 -14.41
N LEU A 164 1.52 7.24 -14.89
CA LEU A 164 2.23 6.06 -15.37
C LEU A 164 1.90 5.88 -16.85
N ILE A 165 2.91 5.82 -17.70
CA ILE A 165 2.77 5.63 -19.14
C ILE A 165 3.48 4.34 -19.57
N SER A 166 2.98 3.69 -20.62
CA SER A 166 3.77 2.67 -21.32
C SER A 166 4.87 3.37 -22.11
N THR A 167 6.09 2.84 -22.05
CA THR A 167 7.22 3.36 -22.86
C THR A 167 7.09 2.99 -24.35
N GLN A 168 6.17 2.08 -24.70
CA GLN A 168 6.06 1.50 -26.04
C GLN A 168 7.38 0.88 -26.55
N ASN A 169 8.19 0.36 -25.63
CA ASN A 169 9.44 -0.30 -25.97
C ASN A 169 9.16 -1.56 -26.83
N PRO A 170 9.70 -1.64 -28.06
CA PRO A 170 9.43 -2.76 -28.96
C PRO A 170 10.00 -4.10 -28.46
N ASP A 171 11.01 -4.05 -27.59
CA ASP A 171 11.69 -5.23 -27.03
C ASP A 171 11.10 -5.65 -25.68
N ASN A 172 10.34 -4.77 -25.01
CA ASN A 172 9.70 -5.05 -23.74
C ASN A 172 8.34 -4.35 -23.60
N SER A 173 7.26 -5.09 -23.88
CA SER A 173 5.88 -4.57 -23.76
C SER A 173 5.42 -4.33 -22.32
N TYR A 174 6.22 -4.73 -21.32
CA TYR A 174 5.99 -4.52 -19.89
C TYR A 174 6.96 -3.47 -19.31
N GLU A 175 7.42 -2.52 -20.12
CA GLU A 175 8.19 -1.36 -19.64
C GLU A 175 7.30 -0.12 -19.52
N VAL A 176 7.22 0.42 -18.31
CA VAL A 176 6.44 1.61 -17.95
C VAL A 176 7.32 2.70 -17.36
N GLU A 177 6.87 3.94 -17.43
CA GLU A 177 7.57 5.10 -16.89
C GLU A 177 6.65 5.90 -15.97
N PHE A 178 7.14 6.19 -14.77
CA PHE A 178 6.51 7.11 -13.83
C PHE A 178 6.96 8.53 -14.11
N ARG A 179 5.97 9.38 -14.43
CA ARG A 179 6.15 10.81 -14.75
C ARG A 179 5.54 11.67 -13.65
N HIS A 180 6.20 12.78 -13.37
CA HIS A 180 5.84 13.67 -12.27
C HIS A 180 6.01 15.13 -12.71
N ASN A 181 5.00 15.94 -12.43
CA ASN A 181 5.00 17.39 -12.61
C ASN A 181 4.64 18.06 -11.29
N ALA A 182 5.62 18.71 -10.67
CA ALA A 182 5.45 19.49 -9.45
C ALA A 182 4.88 20.89 -9.72
N PHE A 183 4.71 21.28 -10.99
CA PHE A 183 4.34 22.63 -11.43
C PHE A 183 5.23 23.72 -10.80
N GLY A 184 6.52 23.42 -10.64
CA GLY A 184 7.51 24.29 -10.04
C GLY A 184 7.64 24.19 -8.51
N ASP A 185 6.83 23.39 -7.80
CA ASP A 185 6.98 23.17 -6.35
C ASP A 185 8.12 22.18 -6.05
N THR A 186 9.35 22.62 -6.27
CA THR A 186 10.56 21.76 -6.22
C THR A 186 11.53 22.13 -5.09
N GLU A 187 11.29 23.22 -4.37
CA GLU A 187 12.20 23.74 -3.33
C GLU A 187 11.80 23.38 -1.89
N GLY A 188 10.81 22.50 -1.77
CA GLY A 188 10.21 22.09 -0.50
C GLY A 188 11.00 21.05 0.31
N LYS A 189 10.35 20.54 1.36
CA LYS A 189 10.86 19.43 2.18
C LYS A 189 10.56 18.09 1.50
N MET A 190 11.46 17.12 1.68
CA MET A 190 11.18 15.76 1.24
C MET A 190 9.97 15.21 1.99
N GLY A 191 9.04 14.60 1.27
CA GLY A 191 7.86 13.96 1.83
C GLY A 191 7.36 12.85 0.90
N ASP A 192 6.62 11.92 1.48
CA ASP A 192 6.19 10.71 0.80
C ASP A 192 4.74 10.82 0.36
N ALA A 193 4.43 10.16 -0.75
CA ALA A 193 3.08 9.99 -1.25
C ALA A 193 2.88 8.58 -1.82
N LEU A 194 1.61 8.17 -1.89
CA LEU A 194 1.18 6.89 -2.42
C LEU A 194 0.30 7.11 -3.65
N VAL A 195 0.51 6.28 -4.66
CA VAL A 195 -0.34 6.22 -5.85
C VAL A 195 -0.41 4.79 -6.37
N ALA A 196 -1.58 4.38 -6.85
CA ALA A 196 -1.80 3.09 -7.49
C ALA A 196 -2.27 3.31 -8.93
N PHE A 197 -1.62 2.65 -9.87
CA PHE A 197 -1.99 2.69 -11.29
C PHE A 197 -2.54 1.35 -11.74
N LYS A 198 -3.74 1.36 -12.31
CA LYS A 198 -4.33 0.18 -12.93
C LYS A 198 -3.57 -0.17 -14.22
N LEU A 199 -3.10 -1.40 -14.34
CA LEU A 199 -2.25 -1.88 -15.43
C LEU A 199 -3.04 -2.51 -16.59
N ASP A 200 -4.30 -2.13 -16.76
CA ASP A 200 -5.22 -2.73 -17.75
C ASP A 200 -4.97 -2.30 -19.20
N GLN A 201 -3.95 -1.46 -19.43
CA GLN A 201 -3.48 -1.07 -20.77
C GLN A 201 -2.26 -1.88 -21.24
N LEU A 202 -1.72 -2.77 -20.41
CA LEU A 202 -0.62 -3.66 -20.78
C LEU A 202 -1.15 -4.94 -21.44
N PRO A 203 -0.34 -5.63 -22.28
CA PRO A 203 -0.74 -6.91 -22.86
C PRO A 203 -1.04 -7.95 -21.77
N ASP A 204 -2.08 -8.74 -22.00
CA ASP A 204 -2.44 -9.85 -21.10
C ASP A 204 -1.28 -10.84 -20.98
N THR A 205 -0.87 -11.14 -19.75
CA THR A 205 0.22 -12.09 -19.46
C THR A 205 -0.19 -13.56 -19.67
N GLN A 206 -1.44 -13.83 -20.05
CA GLN A 206 -1.97 -15.19 -20.30
C GLN A 206 -1.84 -16.10 -19.07
N GLY A 207 -1.87 -15.50 -17.87
CA GLY A 207 -1.73 -16.21 -16.60
C GLY A 207 -0.29 -16.49 -16.17
N GLU A 208 0.71 -16.08 -16.96
CA GLU A 208 2.12 -16.17 -16.59
C GLU A 208 2.57 -14.95 -15.78
N THR A 209 3.60 -15.15 -14.96
CA THR A 209 4.29 -14.04 -14.28
C THR A 209 5.40 -13.50 -15.19
N VAL A 210 5.35 -12.21 -15.49
CA VAL A 210 6.35 -11.48 -16.26
C VAL A 210 7.07 -10.44 -15.40
N LYS A 211 8.19 -9.92 -15.87
CA LYS A 211 8.89 -8.79 -15.24
C LYS A 211 8.36 -7.46 -15.78
N LEU A 212 7.62 -6.73 -14.95
CA LEU A 212 7.23 -5.35 -15.21
C LEU A 212 8.40 -4.44 -14.84
N LYS A 213 8.96 -3.73 -15.82
CA LYS A 213 10.04 -2.77 -15.61
C LYS A 213 9.47 -1.37 -15.45
N LEU A 214 9.75 -0.75 -14.31
CA LEU A 214 9.46 0.65 -14.04
C LEU A 214 10.69 1.50 -14.29
N LYS A 215 10.54 2.62 -14.99
CA LYS A 215 11.52 3.70 -15.10
C LYS A 215 11.02 4.98 -14.43
N TRP A 216 11.92 5.80 -13.90
CA TRP A 216 11.60 7.14 -13.42
C TRP A 216 12.83 8.05 -13.44
N ASN A 217 12.60 9.36 -13.48
CA ASN A 217 13.63 10.35 -13.22
C ASN A 217 13.83 10.55 -11.72
N SER A 218 15.05 10.35 -11.23
CA SER A 218 15.41 10.52 -9.81
C SER A 218 16.29 11.74 -9.59
N PHE A 219 16.51 12.12 -8.33
CA PHE A 219 17.42 13.22 -8.01
C PHE A 219 18.89 12.92 -8.39
N SER A 220 19.19 11.66 -8.68
CA SER A 220 20.51 11.18 -9.12
C SER A 220 20.55 10.73 -10.59
N GLY A 221 19.54 11.09 -11.39
CA GLY A 221 19.40 10.67 -12.79
C GLY A 221 18.35 9.56 -12.97
N GLU A 222 18.23 9.02 -14.19
CA GLU A 222 17.27 7.95 -14.47
C GLU A 222 17.54 6.69 -13.64
N LYS A 223 16.48 6.09 -13.11
CA LYS A 223 16.51 4.82 -12.39
C LYS A 223 15.44 3.87 -12.91
N SER A 224 15.58 2.59 -12.54
CA SER A 224 14.60 1.57 -12.85
C SER A 224 14.53 0.48 -11.78
N ALA A 225 13.39 -0.20 -11.71
CA ALA A 225 13.13 -1.35 -10.86
C ALA A 225 12.25 -2.36 -11.61
N GLU A 226 12.29 -3.62 -11.19
CA GLU A 226 11.47 -4.68 -11.77
C GLU A 226 10.54 -5.28 -10.72
N PHE A 227 9.33 -5.63 -11.14
CA PHE A 227 8.30 -6.24 -10.32
C PHE A 227 7.83 -7.53 -10.98
N ASP A 228 7.51 -8.53 -10.18
CA ASP A 228 6.72 -9.66 -10.67
C ASP A 228 5.29 -9.19 -10.93
N TYR A 229 4.78 -9.47 -12.13
CA TYR A 229 3.47 -9.02 -12.57
C TYR A 229 2.75 -10.14 -13.30
N CYS A 230 1.48 -10.35 -12.92
CA CYS A 230 0.53 -11.15 -13.68
C CYS A 230 -0.69 -10.26 -13.97
N THR A 231 -1.24 -10.35 -15.18
CA THR A 231 -2.53 -9.72 -15.46
C THR A 231 -3.57 -10.25 -14.49
N ARG A 232 -4.34 -9.33 -13.91
CA ARG A 232 -5.41 -9.64 -12.97
C ARG A 232 -6.30 -10.74 -13.56
N LYS A 233 -6.51 -11.82 -12.82
CA LYS A 233 -7.52 -12.84 -13.13
C LYS A 233 -8.91 -12.24 -12.89
N ALA A 234 -9.86 -12.53 -13.78
CA ALA A 234 -11.23 -12.04 -13.60
C ALA A 234 -11.79 -12.54 -12.26
N THR A 235 -11.99 -11.64 -11.29
CA THR A 235 -12.51 -12.00 -9.97
C THR A 235 -14.02 -12.19 -9.97
N ASN A 236 -14.71 -11.77 -11.05
CA ASN A 236 -16.08 -12.13 -11.39
C ASN A 236 -16.38 -11.69 -12.85
N PRO A 237 -16.60 -12.60 -13.81
CA PRO A 237 -16.86 -12.25 -15.21
C PRO A 237 -18.07 -11.31 -15.37
N ASP A 238 -19.10 -11.50 -14.55
CA ASP A 238 -20.36 -10.76 -14.64
C ASP A 238 -20.22 -9.31 -14.16
N ALA A 239 -19.29 -9.03 -13.23
CA ALA A 239 -19.01 -7.67 -12.77
C ALA A 239 -18.30 -6.83 -13.85
N GLN A 240 -17.43 -7.45 -14.67
CA GLN A 240 -16.77 -6.76 -15.78
C GLN A 240 -17.76 -6.37 -16.88
N GLU A 241 -18.76 -7.22 -17.16
CA GLU A 241 -19.80 -6.92 -18.14
C GLU A 241 -20.66 -5.73 -17.69
N VAL A 242 -21.07 -5.70 -16.43
CA VAL A 242 -21.83 -4.56 -15.86
C VAL A 242 -21.02 -3.26 -15.86
N THR A 243 -19.72 -3.32 -15.55
CA THR A 243 -18.85 -2.12 -15.53
C THR A 243 -18.57 -1.59 -16.94
N SER A 244 -18.40 -2.48 -17.92
CA SER A 244 -18.22 -2.10 -19.33
C SER A 244 -19.48 -1.48 -19.93
N ILE A 245 -20.67 -1.99 -19.59
CA ILE A 245 -21.96 -1.40 -19.97
C ILE A 245 -22.13 0.01 -19.39
N ARG A 246 -21.73 0.24 -18.14
CA ARG A 246 -21.79 1.57 -17.49
C ARG A 246 -20.82 2.58 -18.11
N ASN A 247 -19.63 2.16 -18.54
CA ASN A 247 -18.66 3.04 -19.20
C ASN A 247 -19.08 3.48 -20.61
N ILE A 248 -19.93 2.71 -21.29
CA ILE A 248 -20.48 3.06 -22.62
C ILE A 248 -21.57 4.13 -22.50
N GLN A 249 -22.24 4.25 -21.35
CA GLN A 249 -23.18 5.35 -21.08
C GLN A 249 -22.46 6.64 -20.66
N LYS A 250 -21.69 7.25 -21.56
CA LYS A 250 -21.32 8.67 -21.41
C LYS A 250 -22.38 9.56 -22.06
N VAL A 251 -23.05 10.32 -21.19
CA VAL A 251 -23.35 11.77 -21.26
C VAL A 251 -23.49 12.37 -22.66
N LYS A 252 -24.71 12.82 -22.98
CA LYS A 252 -24.96 13.90 -23.95
C LYS A 252 -24.63 15.26 -23.32
#